data_AF-A0AAN0LRE6-F1
#
_entry.id   AF-A0AAN0LRE6-F1
#
_cell.length_a   1.000
_cell.length_b   1.000
_cell.length_c   1.000
_cell.angle_alpha   90.00
_cell.angle_beta   90.00
_cell.angle_gamma   90.00
#
_symmetry.space_group_name_H-M   'P 1'
#
loop_
_entity.id
_entity.type
_entity.pdbx_description
1 polymer ?
#
loop_
_entity_poly.entity_id
_entity_poly.type
_entity_poly.pdbx_seq_one_letter_code
_entity_poly.pdbx_strand_id
1 'polypeptide(L)'
;MEEVQQKWICGFWTRIGALFIDTIFLGVLGYVVGLFLEDVFVQLGEWGRLIGFVVSITYFGVMNSSLLNGQTIGKKLLNIRVVDSCNSTISLPKSFLRYSFLAVPFSLNGAQITNEAVIPYLMYLLSFIVFGGLCSITYLYIFNRVTRQSLHDLAVGTYVVNAEASSEKLPSVWRPHLVVVTGLFVTAVLVPVLTSDLTQSESFKGLLVTQKAINNNESVKYAGVTEGATTFTSSNSGSKTTTYVKAQAFLYKDSVRDSEIAKQLVQTIIYTYPESLNKNLIKVTLTYGYDIGIASKWNSYNYKFNPQELKILE
;
A
#
# COMPACT_ATOMS: atom_id res chain seq x y z
N MET A 1 37.27 22.20 17.90
CA MET A 1 36.15 21.43 17.32
C MET A 1 35.18 22.48 16.79
N GLU A 2 35.15 22.72 15.48
CA GLU A 2 34.16 23.67 14.92
C GLU A 2 32.78 23.08 15.14
N GLU A 3 31.92 23.79 15.87
CA GLU A 3 30.49 23.51 15.89
C GLU A 3 29.97 23.72 14.47
N VAL A 4 29.76 22.62 13.75
CA VAL A 4 29.08 22.66 12.45
C VAL A 4 27.67 23.16 12.72
N GLN A 5 27.42 24.43 12.43
CA GLN A 5 26.11 25.05 12.61
C GLN A 5 25.05 24.22 11.87
N GLN A 6 24.11 23.68 12.63
CA GLN A 6 23.10 22.78 12.09
C GLN A 6 22.14 23.59 11.21
N LYS A 7 22.00 23.20 9.94
CA LYS A 7 21.07 23.84 8.99
C LYS A 7 19.65 23.86 9.56
N TRP A 8 18.90 24.92 9.33
CA TRP A 8 17.51 24.98 9.82
C TRP A 8 16.64 23.83 9.24
N ILE A 9 16.67 23.63 7.93
CA ILE A 9 15.90 22.55 7.27
C ILE A 9 16.55 21.19 7.48
N CYS A 10 15.73 20.25 7.94
CA CYS A 10 16.16 18.90 8.26
C CYS A 10 16.56 18.10 7.00
N GLY A 11 17.59 17.27 7.16
CA GLY A 11 18.09 16.36 6.14
C GLY A 11 17.08 15.27 5.74
N PHE A 12 17.39 14.58 4.64
CA PHE A 12 16.52 13.58 4.00
C PHE A 12 16.54 12.31 4.86
N TRP A 13 17.73 11.81 5.16
CA TRP A 13 17.93 10.60 5.96
C TRP A 13 17.39 10.71 7.37
N THR A 14 17.51 11.88 8.01
CA THR A 14 16.95 12.11 9.36
C THR A 14 15.42 12.03 9.35
N ARG A 15 14.77 12.52 8.29
CA ARG A 15 13.31 12.39 8.14
C ARG A 15 12.88 10.94 7.88
N ILE A 16 13.65 10.20 7.07
CA ILE A 16 13.43 8.76 6.86
C ILE A 16 13.59 8.02 8.18
N GLY A 17 14.66 8.28 8.93
CA GLY A 17 14.91 7.68 10.23
C GLY A 17 13.76 7.93 11.22
N ALA A 18 13.24 9.16 11.27
CA ALA A 18 12.11 9.50 12.14
C ALA A 18 10.86 8.71 11.76
N LEU A 19 10.54 8.65 10.45
CA LEU A 19 9.40 7.88 9.96
C LEU A 19 9.58 6.38 10.23
N PHE A 20 10.77 5.83 10.03
CA PHE A 20 11.08 4.43 10.31
C PHE A 20 10.86 4.06 11.78
N ILE A 21 11.32 4.90 12.70
CA ILE A 21 11.08 4.73 14.14
C ILE A 21 9.59 4.79 14.45
N ASP A 22 8.87 5.76 13.89
CA ASP A 22 7.42 5.88 14.08
C ASP A 22 6.67 4.65 13.54
N THR A 23 7.09 4.11 12.39
CA THR A 23 6.52 2.88 11.81
C THR A 23 6.79 1.66 12.68
N ILE A 24 7.99 1.51 13.26
CA ILE A 24 8.28 0.43 14.21
C ILE A 24 7.38 0.57 15.44
N PHE A 25 7.26 1.78 16.00
CA PHE A 25 6.43 2.00 17.18
C PHE A 25 4.96 1.63 16.92
N LEU A 26 4.38 2.13 15.82
CA LEU A 26 3.01 1.79 15.43
C LEU A 26 2.85 0.29 15.09
N GLY A 27 3.86 -0.31 14.48
CA GLY A 27 3.86 -1.74 14.14
C GLY A 27 3.91 -2.63 15.36
N VAL A 28 4.73 -2.31 16.36
CA VAL A 28 4.74 -3.02 17.65
C VAL A 28 3.39 -2.88 18.36
N LEU A 29 2.83 -1.66 18.40
CA LEU A 29 1.52 -1.42 19.00
C LEU A 29 0.42 -2.22 18.28
N GLY A 30 0.39 -2.19 16.95
CA GLY A 30 -0.57 -2.94 16.14
C GLY A 30 -0.40 -4.46 16.30
N TYR A 31 0.84 -4.95 16.39
CA TYR A 31 1.13 -6.36 16.60
C TYR A 31 0.64 -6.84 17.97
N VAL A 32 0.95 -6.09 19.05
CA VAL A 32 0.50 -6.41 20.40
C VAL A 32 -1.03 -6.46 20.47
N VAL A 33 -1.74 -5.49 19.89
CA VAL A 33 -3.21 -5.51 19.84
C VAL A 33 -3.70 -6.72 19.03
N GLY A 34 -3.03 -7.03 17.92
CA GLY A 34 -3.35 -8.17 17.07
C GLY A 34 -3.18 -9.53 17.74
N LEU A 35 -2.31 -9.66 18.75
CA LEU A 35 -2.22 -10.90 19.54
C LEU A 35 -3.51 -11.22 20.32
N PHE A 36 -4.29 -10.19 20.69
CA PHE A 36 -5.54 -10.36 21.44
C PHE A 36 -6.79 -10.29 20.57
N LEU A 37 -6.71 -9.61 19.42
CA LEU A 37 -7.84 -9.33 18.52
C LEU A 37 -7.70 -9.98 17.14
N GLU A 38 -6.89 -11.03 17.01
CA GLU A 38 -6.62 -11.72 15.75
C GLU A 38 -7.93 -12.12 15.04
N ASP A 39 -8.82 -12.83 15.71
CA ASP A 39 -10.10 -13.28 15.13
C ASP A 39 -10.95 -12.10 14.65
N VAL A 40 -10.97 -10.99 15.40
CA VAL A 40 -11.71 -9.77 15.03
C VAL A 40 -11.10 -9.16 13.77
N PHE A 41 -9.78 -9.04 13.71
CA PHE A 41 -9.09 -8.48 12.55
C PHE A 41 -9.21 -9.36 11.30
N VAL A 42 -9.14 -10.68 11.47
CA VAL A 42 -9.41 -11.64 10.39
C VAL A 42 -10.84 -11.46 9.89
N GLN A 43 -11.84 -11.35 10.78
CA GLN A 43 -13.24 -11.14 10.39
C GLN A 43 -13.47 -9.79 9.71
N LEU A 44 -12.76 -8.73 10.10
CA LEU A 44 -12.81 -7.43 9.43
C LEU A 44 -12.20 -7.45 8.02
N GLY A 45 -11.10 -8.19 7.83
CA GLY A 45 -10.42 -8.30 6.53
C GLY A 45 -9.89 -6.95 6.05
N GLU A 46 -10.23 -6.56 4.83
CA GLU A 46 -9.79 -5.27 4.24
C GLU A 46 -10.20 -4.06 5.09
N TRP A 47 -11.34 -4.13 5.80
CA TRP A 47 -11.77 -3.08 6.73
C TRP A 47 -10.83 -2.93 7.93
N GLY A 48 -10.00 -3.94 8.22
CA GLY A 48 -8.92 -3.84 9.21
C GLY A 48 -7.96 -2.70 8.92
N ARG A 49 -7.69 -2.39 7.64
CA ARG A 49 -6.80 -1.27 7.25
C ARG A 49 -7.34 0.10 7.67
N LEU A 50 -8.66 0.24 7.81
CA LEU A 50 -9.28 1.47 8.32
C LEU A 50 -8.91 1.71 9.78
N ILE A 51 -8.74 0.65 10.58
CA ILE A 51 -8.28 0.77 11.97
C ILE A 51 -6.88 1.37 12.00
N GLY A 52 -5.93 0.83 11.24
CA GLY A 52 -4.58 1.39 11.17
C GLY A 52 -4.55 2.79 10.60
N PHE A 53 -5.42 3.13 9.64
CA PHE A 53 -5.59 4.51 9.17
C PHE A 53 -6.00 5.44 10.31
N VAL A 54 -7.04 5.10 11.08
CA VAL A 54 -7.53 5.90 12.21
C VAL A 54 -6.47 6.05 13.31
N VAL A 55 -5.76 4.96 13.62
CA VAL A 55 -4.65 4.99 14.59
C VAL A 55 -3.53 5.90 14.10
N SER A 56 -3.13 5.75 12.83
CA SER A 56 -2.02 6.52 12.25
C SER A 56 -2.35 8.01 12.12
N ILE A 57 -3.54 8.36 11.62
CA ILE A 57 -3.94 9.77 11.48
C ILE A 57 -4.10 10.45 12.84
N THR A 58 -4.59 9.73 13.84
CA THR A 58 -4.64 10.23 15.22
C THR A 58 -3.23 10.44 15.76
N TYR A 59 -2.34 9.44 15.65
CA TYR A 59 -0.96 9.52 16.12
C TYR A 59 -0.21 10.69 15.46
N PHE A 60 -0.10 10.71 14.12
CA PHE A 60 0.64 11.75 13.42
C PHE A 60 -0.06 13.11 13.47
N GLY A 61 -1.40 13.15 13.47
CA GLY A 61 -2.18 14.39 13.59
C GLY A 61 -1.98 15.06 14.93
N VAL A 62 -2.08 14.33 16.05
CA VAL A 62 -1.85 14.86 17.39
C VAL A 62 -0.38 15.20 17.60
N MET A 63 0.54 14.27 17.28
CA MET A 63 1.94 14.46 17.64
C MET A 63 2.67 15.52 16.81
N ASN A 64 2.32 15.70 15.53
CA ASN A 64 2.91 16.78 14.73
C ASN A 64 2.28 18.16 15.00
N SER A 65 1.33 18.26 15.93
CA SER A 65 0.69 19.54 16.30
C SER A 65 1.41 20.25 17.46
N SER A 66 0.96 21.46 17.76
CA SER A 66 1.38 22.27 18.90
C SER A 66 1.20 21.56 20.25
N LEU A 67 0.29 20.57 20.35
CA LEU A 67 0.10 19.80 21.59
C LEU A 67 1.37 19.06 22.02
N LEU A 68 2.17 18.56 21.07
CA LEU A 68 3.42 17.86 21.33
C LEU A 68 4.60 18.51 20.60
N ASN A 69 4.59 19.85 20.50
CA ASN A 69 5.69 20.65 19.93
C ASN A 69 6.10 20.27 18.50
N GLY A 70 5.20 19.68 17.72
CA GLY A 70 5.48 19.25 16.35
C GLY A 70 6.34 18.00 16.24
N GLN A 71 6.44 17.18 17.30
CA GLN A 71 7.32 16.02 17.37
C GLN A 71 6.54 14.72 17.60
N THR A 72 6.65 13.78 16.66
CA THR A 72 6.37 12.36 16.90
C THR A 72 7.49 11.71 17.70
N ILE A 73 7.31 10.47 18.17
CA ILE A 73 8.35 9.75 18.92
C ILE A 73 9.65 9.68 18.10
N GLY A 74 9.56 9.29 16.83
CA GLY A 74 10.73 9.24 15.95
C GLY A 74 11.37 10.61 15.70
N LYS A 75 10.56 11.67 15.57
CA LYS A 75 11.08 13.04 15.41
C LYS A 75 11.74 13.57 16.67
N LYS A 76 11.20 13.25 17.84
CA LYS A 76 11.77 13.60 19.14
C LYS A 76 13.13 12.94 19.33
N LEU A 77 13.25 11.65 19.00
CA LEU A 77 14.51 10.91 19.09
C LEU A 77 15.59 11.43 18.14
N LEU A 78 15.21 12.05 17.01
CA LEU A 78 16.13 12.63 16.04
C LEU A 78 16.21 14.16 16.11
N ASN A 79 15.70 14.78 17.18
CA ASN A 79 15.73 16.23 17.41
C ASN A 79 15.24 17.07 16.23
N ILE A 80 14.15 16.66 15.60
CA ILE A 80 13.50 17.39 14.50
C ILE A 80 12.04 17.68 14.85
N ARG A 81 11.43 18.69 14.22
CA ARG A 81 10.04 19.06 14.48
C ARG A 81 9.35 19.67 13.27
N VAL A 82 8.02 19.63 13.28
CA VAL A 82 7.15 20.25 12.27
C VAL A 82 6.80 21.67 12.69
N VAL A 83 7.04 22.63 11.80
CA VAL A 83 6.74 24.06 12.00
C VAL A 83 6.10 24.67 10.75
N ASP A 84 5.51 25.86 10.89
CA ASP A 84 5.10 26.71 9.77
C ASP A 84 6.25 27.62 9.28
N SER A 85 5.93 28.51 8.33
CA SER A 85 6.87 29.50 7.78
C SER A 85 7.39 30.52 8.80
N CYS A 86 6.70 30.67 9.94
CA CYS A 86 7.07 31.57 11.03
C CYS A 86 7.83 30.81 12.13
N ASN A 87 8.30 29.59 11.87
CA ASN A 87 8.96 28.70 12.83
C ASN A 87 8.10 28.37 14.07
N SER A 88 6.78 28.51 13.94
CA SER A 88 5.80 28.21 14.99
C SER A 88 5.24 26.80 14.80
N THR A 89 4.90 26.13 15.90
CA THR A 89 4.23 24.82 15.83
C THR A 89 2.83 24.96 15.25
N ILE A 90 2.38 23.95 14.50
CA ILE A 90 1.09 24.02 13.80
C ILE A 90 -0.09 23.61 14.67
N SER A 91 -1.26 24.18 14.42
CA SER A 91 -2.50 23.81 15.12
C SER A 91 -2.92 22.36 14.84
N LEU A 92 -3.76 21.81 15.71
CA LEU A 92 -4.27 20.44 15.59
C LEU A 92 -4.97 20.18 14.23
N PRO A 93 -5.95 21.00 13.78
CA PRO A 93 -6.62 20.76 12.49
C PRO A 93 -5.65 20.82 11.30
N LYS A 94 -4.68 21.74 11.35
CA LYS A 94 -3.65 21.87 10.32
C LYS A 94 -2.76 20.64 10.26
N SER A 95 -2.44 20.04 11.40
CA SER A 95 -1.65 18.81 11.50
C SER A 95 -2.40 17.58 10.97
N PHE A 96 -3.69 17.45 11.28
CA PHE A 96 -4.55 16.40 10.71
C PHE A 96 -4.68 16.53 9.19
N LEU A 97 -4.93 17.74 8.69
CA LEU A 97 -4.99 18.03 7.26
C LEU A 97 -3.65 17.75 6.57
N ARG A 98 -2.53 18.13 7.20
CA ARG A 98 -1.19 17.80 6.70
C ARG A 98 -1.04 16.28 6.52
N TYR A 99 -1.33 15.50 7.55
CA TYR A 99 -1.10 14.05 7.49
C TYR A 99 -2.08 13.33 6.54
N SER A 100 -3.30 13.84 6.34
CA SER A 100 -4.28 13.21 5.43
C SER A 100 -3.76 13.10 3.99
N PHE A 101 -2.98 14.08 3.50
CA PHE A 101 -2.35 14.01 2.18
C PHE A 101 -1.37 12.84 2.02
N LEU A 102 -0.84 12.29 3.11
CA LEU A 102 -0.02 11.07 3.10
C LEU A 102 -0.86 9.82 3.40
N ALA A 103 -1.73 9.91 4.41
CA ALA A 103 -2.50 8.77 4.92
C ALA A 103 -3.54 8.27 3.91
N VAL A 104 -4.27 9.17 3.26
CA VAL A 104 -5.38 8.80 2.37
C VAL A 104 -4.88 8.04 1.13
N PRO A 105 -3.88 8.53 0.36
CA PRO A 105 -3.35 7.77 -0.77
C PRO A 105 -2.77 6.40 -0.36
N PHE A 106 -2.09 6.34 0.80
CA PHE A 106 -1.48 5.10 1.29
C PHE A 106 -2.55 4.07 1.72
N SER A 107 -3.60 4.50 2.42
CA SER A 107 -4.68 3.61 2.87
C SER A 107 -5.59 3.17 1.74
N LEU A 108 -5.82 4.01 0.72
CA LEU A 108 -6.61 3.64 -0.46
C LEU A 108 -5.82 2.77 -1.45
N ASN A 109 -4.48 2.79 -1.40
CA ASN A 109 -3.67 1.94 -2.27
C ASN A 109 -3.94 0.46 -1.98
N GLY A 110 -4.36 -0.28 -3.01
CA GLY A 110 -4.71 -1.70 -2.86
C GLY A 110 -6.05 -1.95 -2.16
N ALA A 111 -6.86 -0.92 -1.89
CA ALA A 111 -8.22 -1.11 -1.38
C ALA A 111 -9.07 -1.78 -2.47
N GLN A 112 -9.73 -2.88 -2.11
CA GLN A 112 -10.60 -3.62 -3.02
C GLN A 112 -11.99 -3.02 -3.00
N ILE A 113 -12.44 -2.49 -4.14
CA ILE A 113 -13.77 -1.89 -4.27
C ILE A 113 -14.63 -2.85 -5.07
N THR A 114 -15.55 -3.51 -4.37
CA THR A 114 -16.33 -4.64 -4.89
C THR A 114 -17.67 -4.25 -5.53
N ASN A 115 -17.94 -2.96 -5.72
CA ASN A 115 -19.26 -2.52 -6.19
C ASN A 115 -19.25 -2.05 -7.66
N GLU A 116 -19.73 -2.91 -8.55
CA GLU A 116 -19.80 -2.78 -10.02
C GLU A 116 -20.54 -1.54 -10.52
N ALA A 117 -21.49 -1.01 -9.74
CA ALA A 117 -22.33 0.11 -10.14
C ALA A 117 -21.69 1.50 -9.94
N VAL A 118 -20.60 1.62 -9.16
CA VAL A 118 -19.97 2.92 -8.79
C VAL A 118 -18.65 3.15 -9.55
N ILE A 119 -18.22 2.18 -10.38
CA ILE A 119 -16.83 1.99 -10.78
C ILE A 119 -16.23 3.05 -11.71
N PRO A 120 -16.87 3.52 -12.80
CA PRO A 120 -16.13 4.26 -13.82
C PRO A 120 -15.56 5.59 -13.29
N TYR A 121 -16.42 6.47 -12.75
CA TYR A 121 -16.00 7.78 -12.24
C TYR A 121 -15.18 7.68 -10.95
N LEU A 122 -15.50 6.70 -10.09
CA LEU A 122 -14.76 6.48 -8.85
C LEU A 122 -13.31 6.03 -9.13
N MET A 123 -13.07 5.22 -10.17
CA MET A 123 -11.72 4.82 -10.56
C MET A 123 -10.84 6.00 -10.98
N TYR A 124 -11.38 7.00 -11.66
CA TYR A 124 -10.64 8.24 -11.97
C TYR A 124 -10.25 8.99 -10.71
N LEU A 125 -11.18 9.15 -9.75
CA LEU A 125 -10.92 9.82 -8.48
C LEU A 125 -9.88 9.07 -7.64
N LEU A 126 -10.00 7.74 -7.55
CA LEU A 126 -9.04 6.91 -6.83
C LEU A 126 -7.67 6.94 -7.49
N SER A 127 -7.62 6.88 -8.81
CA SER A 127 -6.37 6.97 -9.55
C SER A 127 -5.68 8.31 -9.30
N PHE A 128 -6.45 9.40 -9.35
CA PHE A 128 -5.98 10.75 -9.01
C PHE A 128 -5.41 10.82 -7.59
N ILE A 129 -6.12 10.31 -6.59
CA ILE A 129 -5.70 10.35 -5.18
C ILE A 129 -4.48 9.45 -4.94
N VAL A 130 -4.55 8.18 -5.38
CA VAL A 130 -3.53 7.17 -5.09
C VAL A 130 -2.28 7.42 -5.93
N PHE A 131 -2.37 7.37 -7.27
CA PHE A 131 -1.18 7.53 -8.10
C PHE A 131 -0.71 8.98 -8.13
N GLY A 132 -1.61 9.95 -8.28
CA GLY A 132 -1.23 11.36 -8.25
C GLY A 132 -0.61 11.77 -6.92
N GLY A 133 -1.22 11.34 -5.80
CA GLY A 133 -0.70 11.57 -4.45
C GLY A 133 0.65 10.89 -4.20
N LEU A 134 0.74 9.57 -4.36
CA LEU A 134 1.96 8.80 -4.05
C LEU A 134 3.14 9.20 -4.94
N CYS A 135 2.92 9.40 -6.25
CA CYS A 135 3.98 9.84 -7.16
C CYS A 135 4.45 11.25 -6.82
N SER A 136 3.54 12.17 -6.51
CA SER A 136 3.90 13.56 -6.14
C SER A 136 4.64 13.62 -4.80
N ILE A 137 4.22 12.84 -3.80
CA ILE A 137 4.90 12.71 -2.52
C ILE A 137 6.34 12.25 -2.74
N THR A 138 6.52 11.17 -3.50
CA THR A 138 7.82 10.56 -3.78
C THR A 138 8.72 11.51 -4.56
N TYR A 139 8.20 12.11 -5.63
CA TYR A 139 8.93 13.08 -6.45
C TYR A 139 9.41 14.26 -5.61
N LEU A 140 8.51 14.94 -4.89
CA LEU A 140 8.88 16.10 -4.09
C LEU A 140 9.87 15.73 -2.98
N TYR A 141 9.71 14.57 -2.36
CA TYR A 141 10.60 14.12 -1.29
C TYR A 141 12.06 13.93 -1.79
N ILE A 142 12.24 13.50 -3.03
CA ILE A 142 13.56 13.25 -3.65
C ILE A 142 14.15 14.53 -4.28
N PHE A 143 13.32 15.28 -5.01
CA PHE A 143 13.79 16.34 -5.91
C PHE A 143 13.67 17.74 -5.33
N ASN A 144 12.74 18.00 -4.40
CA ASN A 144 12.64 19.31 -3.74
C ASN A 144 13.70 19.45 -2.65
N ARG A 145 14.97 19.65 -3.04
CA ARG A 145 16.10 19.67 -2.09
C ARG A 145 16.26 21.01 -1.36
N VAL A 146 15.64 22.06 -1.87
CA VAL A 146 15.75 23.44 -1.34
C VAL A 146 14.87 23.60 -0.11
N THR A 147 13.54 23.45 -0.25
CA THR A 147 12.63 23.57 0.90
C THR A 147 12.35 22.24 1.59
N ARG A 148 12.62 21.11 0.91
CA ARG A 148 12.34 19.75 1.37
C ARG A 148 10.87 19.51 1.72
N GLN A 149 9.96 20.34 1.23
CA GLN A 149 8.54 20.11 1.39
C GLN A 149 8.10 19.00 0.43
N SER A 150 7.48 17.96 0.97
CA SER A 150 6.70 17.00 0.17
C SER A 150 5.26 17.49 -0.01
N LEU A 151 4.39 16.75 -0.70
CA LEU A 151 3.02 17.17 -1.02
C LEU A 151 2.24 17.62 0.21
N HIS A 152 2.30 16.84 1.29
CA HIS A 152 1.64 17.15 2.55
C HIS A 152 2.18 18.43 3.21
N ASP A 153 3.48 18.68 3.11
CA ASP A 153 4.10 19.87 3.69
C ASP A 153 3.74 21.12 2.87
N LEU A 154 3.78 20.98 1.54
CA LEU A 154 3.50 22.06 0.60
C LEU A 154 2.02 22.49 0.66
N ALA A 155 1.10 21.54 0.72
CA ALA A 155 -0.34 21.79 0.74
C ALA A 155 -0.77 22.64 1.96
N VAL A 156 -0.09 22.49 3.10
CA VAL A 156 -0.40 23.24 4.33
C VAL A 156 0.67 24.28 4.71
N GLY A 157 1.70 24.48 3.88
CA GLY A 157 2.78 25.44 4.15
C GLY A 157 3.54 25.14 5.45
N THR A 158 4.08 23.94 5.56
CA THR A 158 4.84 23.47 6.74
C THR A 158 6.21 22.97 6.34
N TYR A 159 7.09 22.84 7.34
CA TYR A 159 8.48 22.44 7.17
C TYR A 159 8.87 21.47 8.28
N VAL A 160 9.84 20.61 7.98
CA VAL A 160 10.51 19.79 8.99
C VAL A 160 11.90 20.36 9.23
N VAL A 161 12.14 20.82 10.45
CA VAL A 161 13.34 21.56 10.83
C VAL A 161 14.08 20.84 11.94
N ASN A 162 15.38 21.09 12.06
CA ASN A 162 16.14 20.68 13.25
C ASN A 162 15.66 21.51 14.44
N ALA A 163 15.36 20.86 15.57
CA ALA A 163 14.65 21.48 16.69
C ALA A 163 15.45 22.61 17.36
N GLU A 164 16.77 22.48 17.39
CA GLU A 164 17.71 23.41 18.03
C GLU A 164 18.30 24.45 17.06
N ALA A 165 18.03 24.32 15.76
CA ALA A 165 18.58 25.24 14.77
C ALA A 165 17.83 26.57 14.75
N SER A 166 18.58 27.67 14.56
CA SER A 166 18.03 29.01 14.36
C SER A 166 17.19 29.08 13.08
N SER A 167 16.07 29.80 13.13
CA SER A 167 15.20 29.98 11.97
C SER A 167 15.92 30.72 10.83
N GLU A 168 15.70 30.29 9.59
CA GLU A 168 16.25 30.91 8.39
C GLU A 168 15.11 31.31 7.44
N LYS A 169 15.30 32.34 6.62
CA LYS A 169 14.33 32.68 5.58
C LYS A 169 14.59 31.81 4.35
N LEU A 170 13.66 30.92 4.04
CA LEU A 170 13.78 30.03 2.87
C LEU A 170 13.23 30.69 1.61
N PRO A 171 13.81 30.36 0.44
CA PRO A 171 13.20 30.70 -0.84
C PRO A 171 11.89 29.93 -1.04
N SER A 172 11.06 30.41 -1.94
CA SER A 172 9.85 29.69 -2.36
C SER A 172 10.18 28.39 -3.09
N VAL A 173 9.22 27.49 -3.14
CA VAL A 173 9.35 26.25 -3.92
C VAL A 173 9.58 26.58 -5.39
N TRP A 174 10.53 25.87 -6.00
CA TRP A 174 10.84 26.01 -7.40
C TRP A 174 9.62 25.68 -8.28
N ARG A 175 9.13 26.66 -9.05
CA ARG A 175 7.88 26.56 -9.83
C ARG A 175 7.81 25.31 -10.74
N PRO A 176 8.90 24.84 -11.37
CA PRO A 176 8.88 23.59 -12.14
C PRO A 176 8.45 22.36 -11.33
N HIS A 177 8.70 22.29 -10.02
CA HIS A 177 8.15 21.20 -9.20
C HIS A 177 6.62 21.18 -9.23
N LEU A 178 5.97 22.35 -9.22
CA LEU A 178 4.52 22.46 -9.32
C LEU A 178 4.01 21.98 -10.67
N VAL A 179 4.72 22.31 -11.76
CA VAL A 179 4.39 21.83 -13.11
C VAL A 179 4.49 20.31 -13.18
N VAL A 180 5.55 19.72 -12.62
CA VAL A 180 5.72 18.26 -12.60
C VAL A 180 4.62 17.60 -11.77
N VAL A 181 4.30 18.13 -10.59
CA VAL A 181 3.21 17.61 -9.74
C VAL A 181 1.88 17.67 -10.49
N THR A 182 1.55 18.79 -11.14
CA THR A 182 0.34 18.90 -11.97
C THR A 182 0.34 17.86 -13.09
N GLY A 183 1.47 17.68 -13.78
CA GLY A 183 1.63 16.64 -14.80
C GLY A 183 1.36 15.23 -14.25
N LEU A 184 1.90 14.90 -13.08
CA LEU A 184 1.68 13.60 -12.43
C LEU A 184 0.19 13.36 -12.11
N PHE A 185 -0.52 14.37 -11.60
CA PHE A 185 -1.95 14.27 -11.35
C PHE A 185 -2.77 14.12 -12.64
N VAL A 186 -2.43 14.85 -13.70
CA VAL A 186 -3.09 14.70 -15.02
C VAL A 186 -2.86 13.30 -15.57
N THR A 187 -1.62 12.80 -15.56
CA THR A 187 -1.30 11.44 -15.98
C THR A 187 -2.03 10.40 -15.13
N ALA A 188 -2.14 10.61 -13.82
CA ALA A 188 -2.87 9.71 -12.92
C ALA A 188 -4.36 9.59 -13.31
N VAL A 189 -5.02 10.68 -13.71
CA VAL A 189 -6.41 10.63 -14.20
C VAL A 189 -6.53 9.82 -15.50
N LEU A 190 -5.49 9.81 -16.33
CA LEU A 190 -5.51 9.07 -17.60
C LEU A 190 -5.25 7.55 -17.43
N VAL A 191 -4.75 7.10 -16.26
CA VAL A 191 -4.41 5.68 -16.03
C VAL A 191 -5.57 4.73 -16.36
N PRO A 192 -6.83 4.93 -15.88
CA PRO A 192 -7.93 4.02 -16.21
C PRO A 192 -8.19 3.87 -17.71
N VAL A 193 -8.01 4.95 -18.49
CA VAL A 193 -8.14 4.93 -19.95
C VAL A 193 -6.97 4.16 -20.57
N LEU A 194 -5.73 4.43 -20.14
CA LEU A 194 -4.55 3.74 -20.66
C LEU A 194 -4.55 2.23 -20.36
N THR A 195 -5.28 1.80 -19.32
CA THR A 195 -5.40 0.40 -18.94
C THR A 195 -6.72 -0.25 -19.38
N SER A 196 -7.60 0.46 -20.08
CA SER A 196 -8.94 -0.05 -20.42
C SER A 196 -8.89 -1.34 -21.22
N ASP A 197 -7.98 -1.40 -22.20
CA ASP A 197 -7.84 -2.56 -23.09
C ASP A 197 -7.43 -3.82 -22.32
N LEU A 198 -6.59 -3.67 -21.29
CA LEU A 198 -6.21 -4.76 -20.39
C LEU A 198 -7.44 -5.28 -19.61
N THR A 199 -8.25 -4.37 -19.06
CA THR A 199 -9.45 -4.72 -18.30
C THR A 199 -10.58 -5.31 -19.14
N GLN A 200 -10.59 -5.04 -20.45
CA GLN A 200 -11.59 -5.56 -21.38
C GLN A 200 -11.17 -6.86 -22.08
N SER A 201 -9.92 -7.30 -21.90
CA SER A 201 -9.43 -8.55 -22.48
C SER A 201 -10.21 -9.77 -21.95
N GLU A 202 -10.45 -10.75 -22.82
CA GLU A 202 -11.18 -11.99 -22.45
C GLU A 202 -10.47 -12.76 -21.32
N SER A 203 -9.13 -12.77 -21.32
CA SER A 203 -8.35 -13.34 -20.21
C SER A 203 -8.68 -12.66 -18.88
N PHE A 204 -8.65 -11.32 -18.83
CA PHE A 204 -8.96 -10.58 -17.60
C PHE A 204 -10.40 -10.81 -17.12
N LYS A 205 -11.37 -10.85 -18.03
CA LYS A 205 -12.76 -11.21 -17.70
C LYS A 205 -12.85 -12.61 -17.12
N GLY A 206 -12.16 -13.59 -17.71
CA GLY A 206 -12.11 -14.97 -17.22
C GLY A 206 -11.52 -15.09 -15.82
N LEU A 207 -10.45 -14.35 -15.53
CA LEU A 207 -9.87 -14.26 -14.19
C LEU A 207 -10.84 -13.62 -13.18
N LEU A 208 -11.58 -12.58 -13.57
CA LEU A 208 -12.57 -11.93 -12.71
C LEU A 208 -13.77 -12.85 -12.40
N VAL A 209 -14.26 -13.60 -13.40
CA VAL A 209 -15.31 -14.61 -13.21
C VAL A 209 -14.82 -15.71 -12.24
N THR A 210 -13.59 -16.18 -12.44
CA THR A 210 -12.96 -17.18 -11.55
C THR A 210 -12.82 -16.66 -10.13
N GLN A 211 -12.38 -15.42 -9.98
CA GLN A 211 -12.29 -14.76 -8.68
C GLN A 211 -13.64 -14.72 -7.97
N LYS A 212 -14.70 -14.29 -8.66
CA LYS A 212 -16.07 -14.27 -8.11
C LYS A 212 -16.53 -15.67 -7.70
N ALA A 213 -16.26 -16.69 -8.51
CA ALA A 213 -16.63 -18.06 -8.20
C ALA A 213 -15.89 -18.61 -6.98
N ILE A 214 -14.59 -18.33 -6.85
CA ILE A 214 -13.80 -18.71 -5.66
C ILE A 214 -14.31 -17.99 -4.41
N ASN A 215 -14.68 -16.70 -4.51
CA ASN A 215 -15.23 -15.93 -3.40
C ASN A 215 -16.59 -16.45 -2.89
N ASN A 216 -17.31 -17.25 -3.70
CA ASN A 216 -18.56 -17.88 -3.28
C ASN A 216 -18.34 -19.17 -2.47
N ASN A 217 -17.09 -19.64 -2.31
CA ASN A 217 -16.78 -20.79 -1.47
C ASN A 217 -16.91 -20.40 0.02
N GLU A 218 -17.62 -21.21 0.82
CA GLU A 218 -17.91 -20.92 2.24
C GLU A 218 -16.66 -20.73 3.11
N SER A 219 -15.53 -21.34 2.74
CA SER A 219 -14.27 -21.22 3.47
C SER A 219 -13.47 -19.98 3.10
N VAL A 220 -13.79 -19.34 1.97
CA VAL A 220 -13.03 -18.24 1.38
C VAL A 220 -13.69 -16.91 1.67
N LYS A 221 -12.95 -16.00 2.28
CA LYS A 221 -13.34 -14.62 2.50
C LYS A 221 -13.19 -13.77 1.25
N TYR A 222 -12.03 -13.92 0.62
CA TYR A 222 -11.66 -13.21 -0.60
C TYR A 222 -10.54 -13.97 -1.28
N ALA A 223 -10.49 -13.90 -2.60
CA ALA A 223 -9.38 -14.40 -3.38
C ALA A 223 -8.93 -13.38 -4.43
N GLY A 224 -7.64 -13.40 -4.72
CA GLY A 224 -7.07 -12.80 -5.91
C GLY A 224 -6.68 -13.89 -6.90
N VAL A 225 -7.02 -13.71 -8.16
CA VAL A 225 -6.64 -14.64 -9.24
C VAL A 225 -5.79 -13.88 -10.25
N THR A 226 -4.64 -14.46 -10.59
CA THR A 226 -3.67 -13.84 -11.50
C THR A 226 -3.13 -14.89 -12.46
N GLU A 227 -2.79 -14.48 -13.67
CA GLU A 227 -1.97 -15.28 -14.58
C GLU A 227 -0.59 -14.64 -14.74
N GLY A 228 0.41 -15.44 -15.08
CA GLY A 228 1.75 -14.93 -15.33
C GLY A 228 2.71 -15.97 -15.89
N ALA A 229 3.95 -15.54 -16.08
CA ALA A 229 5.04 -16.41 -16.50
C ALA A 229 6.31 -16.05 -15.72
N THR A 230 7.09 -17.07 -15.38
CA THR A 230 8.44 -16.93 -14.81
C THR A 230 9.44 -17.59 -15.72
N THR A 231 10.46 -16.85 -16.13
CA THR A 231 11.55 -17.35 -16.96
C THR A 231 12.79 -17.56 -16.10
N PHE A 232 13.30 -18.79 -16.06
CA PHE A 232 14.53 -19.12 -15.36
C PHE A 232 15.62 -19.45 -16.38
N THR A 233 16.73 -18.70 -16.33
CA THR A 233 17.89 -18.91 -17.19
C THR A 233 19.00 -19.54 -16.37
N SER A 234 19.50 -20.69 -16.82
CA SER A 234 20.65 -21.38 -16.25
C SER A 234 21.72 -21.57 -17.31
N SER A 235 22.99 -21.41 -16.92
CA SER A 235 24.15 -21.61 -17.79
C SER A 235 24.20 -23.01 -18.40
N ASN A 236 23.64 -24.02 -17.71
CA ASN A 236 23.75 -25.43 -18.09
C ASN A 236 22.51 -25.97 -18.82
N SER A 237 21.33 -25.38 -18.60
CA SER A 237 20.05 -25.90 -19.12
C SER A 237 19.29 -24.91 -20.00
N GLY A 238 19.92 -23.79 -20.36
CA GLY A 238 19.30 -22.72 -21.12
C GLY A 238 18.19 -21.99 -20.35
N SER A 239 17.33 -21.29 -21.08
CA SER A 239 16.19 -20.56 -20.54
C SER A 239 14.92 -21.40 -20.58
N LYS A 240 14.24 -21.53 -19.45
CA LYS A 240 12.96 -22.23 -19.32
C LYS A 240 11.90 -21.28 -18.80
N THR A 241 10.89 -21.03 -19.62
CA THR A 241 9.70 -20.26 -19.24
C THR A 241 8.64 -21.19 -18.66
N THR A 242 8.12 -20.87 -17.48
CA THR A 242 7.00 -21.56 -16.84
C THR A 242 5.82 -20.61 -16.73
N THR A 243 4.73 -20.90 -17.43
CA THR A 243 3.45 -20.17 -17.33
C THR A 243 2.59 -20.74 -16.22
N TYR A 244 1.84 -19.89 -15.51
CA TYR A 244 0.99 -20.31 -14.42
C TYR A 244 -0.28 -19.48 -14.25
N VAL A 245 -1.29 -20.10 -13.65
CA VAL A 245 -2.39 -19.40 -12.97
C VAL A 245 -2.16 -19.51 -11.47
N LYS A 246 -2.33 -18.42 -10.73
CA LYS A 246 -2.25 -18.38 -9.26
C LYS A 246 -3.56 -17.84 -8.70
N ALA A 247 -4.22 -18.63 -7.87
CA ALA A 247 -5.26 -18.17 -6.96
C ALA A 247 -4.68 -18.06 -5.55
N GLN A 248 -4.85 -16.91 -4.92
CA GLN A 248 -4.55 -16.70 -3.51
C GLN A 248 -5.87 -16.48 -2.77
N ALA A 249 -6.28 -17.44 -1.94
CA ALA A 249 -7.52 -17.41 -1.20
C ALA A 249 -7.24 -17.14 0.29
N PHE A 250 -7.92 -16.12 0.82
CA PHE A 250 -7.90 -15.75 2.22
C PHE A 250 -9.05 -16.45 2.94
N LEU A 251 -8.76 -17.19 4.00
CA LEU A 251 -9.69 -18.06 4.70
C LEU A 251 -10.26 -17.41 5.96
N TYR A 252 -11.48 -17.80 6.34
CA TYR A 252 -12.09 -17.39 7.62
C TYR A 252 -11.49 -18.10 8.84
N LYS A 253 -10.91 -19.30 8.65
CA LYS A 253 -10.32 -20.13 9.70
C LYS A 253 -8.92 -20.59 9.27
N ASP A 254 -8.07 -20.91 10.24
CA ASP A 254 -6.73 -21.44 9.96
C ASP A 254 -6.78 -22.90 9.49
N SER A 255 -7.24 -23.07 8.25
CA SER A 255 -7.30 -24.35 7.53
C SER A 255 -6.37 -24.32 6.31
N VAL A 256 -5.26 -23.59 6.39
CA VAL A 256 -4.36 -23.41 5.22
C VAL A 256 -3.76 -24.73 4.73
N ARG A 257 -3.66 -25.74 5.62
CA ARG A 257 -3.17 -27.09 5.31
C ARG A 257 -4.27 -28.08 4.90
N ASP A 258 -5.49 -27.63 4.69
CA ASP A 258 -6.57 -28.45 4.16
C ASP A 258 -6.44 -28.58 2.63
N SER A 259 -6.06 -29.77 2.16
CA SER A 259 -5.90 -30.03 0.74
C SER A 259 -7.22 -30.11 -0.02
N GLU A 260 -8.34 -30.40 0.66
CA GLU A 260 -9.64 -30.52 0.02
C GLU A 260 -10.17 -29.15 -0.42
N ILE A 261 -10.00 -28.13 0.42
CA ILE A 261 -10.28 -26.73 0.02
C ILE A 261 -9.47 -26.39 -1.24
N ALA A 262 -8.17 -26.69 -1.24
CA ALA A 262 -7.32 -26.38 -2.40
C ALA A 262 -7.77 -27.11 -3.67
N LYS A 263 -8.16 -28.39 -3.58
CA LYS A 263 -8.69 -29.16 -4.72
C LYS A 263 -10.00 -28.58 -5.25
N GLN A 264 -10.93 -28.20 -4.36
CA GLN A 264 -12.18 -27.55 -4.76
C GLN A 264 -11.91 -26.24 -5.53
N LEU A 265 -10.98 -25.41 -5.04
CA LEU A 265 -10.63 -24.16 -5.71
C LEU A 265 -10.00 -24.40 -7.08
N VAL A 266 -9.16 -25.43 -7.24
CA VAL A 266 -8.62 -25.80 -8.56
C VAL A 266 -9.71 -26.22 -9.52
N GLN A 267 -10.67 -27.03 -9.07
CA GLN A 267 -11.81 -27.43 -9.92
C GLN A 267 -12.61 -26.20 -10.36
N THR A 268 -12.85 -25.25 -9.45
CA THR A 268 -13.48 -23.97 -9.80
C THR A 268 -12.67 -23.23 -10.86
N ILE A 269 -11.35 -23.11 -10.70
CA ILE A 269 -10.46 -22.44 -11.68
C ILE A 269 -10.55 -23.09 -13.05
N ILE A 270 -10.50 -24.42 -13.13
CA ILE A 270 -10.57 -25.13 -14.41
C ILE A 270 -11.92 -24.90 -15.08
N TYR A 271 -13.00 -24.97 -14.31
CA TYR A 271 -14.36 -24.78 -14.82
C TYR A 271 -14.61 -23.35 -15.33
N THR A 272 -14.20 -22.32 -14.57
CA THR A 272 -14.46 -20.92 -14.92
C THR A 272 -13.39 -20.29 -15.80
N TYR A 273 -12.20 -20.87 -15.86
CA TYR A 273 -11.09 -20.42 -16.70
C TYR A 273 -10.36 -21.62 -17.33
N PRO A 274 -10.95 -22.24 -18.38
CA PRO A 274 -10.40 -23.45 -19.02
C PRO A 274 -9.00 -23.26 -19.62
N GLU A 275 -8.63 -22.03 -19.98
CA GLU A 275 -7.27 -21.69 -20.44
C GLU A 275 -6.18 -22.03 -19.41
N SER A 276 -6.54 -22.17 -18.13
CA SER A 276 -5.64 -22.66 -17.08
C SER A 276 -5.03 -24.02 -17.40
N LEU A 277 -5.73 -24.88 -18.14
CA LEU A 277 -5.27 -26.19 -18.59
C LEU A 277 -4.14 -26.14 -19.63
N ASN A 278 -3.93 -24.99 -20.27
CA ASN A 278 -2.86 -24.76 -21.24
C ASN A 278 -1.59 -24.21 -20.57
N LYS A 279 -1.64 -23.88 -19.27
CA LYS A 279 -0.48 -23.40 -18.51
C LYS A 279 0.35 -24.56 -17.99
N ASN A 280 1.58 -24.28 -17.57
CA ASN A 280 2.45 -25.31 -16.99
C ASN A 280 2.09 -25.66 -15.54
N LEU A 281 1.41 -24.76 -14.82
CA LEU A 281 1.14 -24.92 -13.39
C LEU A 281 -0.09 -24.14 -12.94
N ILE A 282 -0.92 -24.75 -12.09
CA ILE A 282 -1.93 -24.05 -11.29
C ILE A 282 -1.43 -24.00 -9.84
N LYS A 283 -1.37 -22.79 -9.27
CA LYS A 283 -0.99 -22.56 -7.88
C LYS A 283 -2.20 -22.10 -7.08
N VAL A 284 -2.49 -22.78 -5.98
CA VAL A 284 -3.49 -22.33 -4.99
C VAL A 284 -2.77 -22.05 -3.68
N THR A 285 -2.75 -20.78 -3.28
CA THR A 285 -2.23 -20.35 -2.00
C THR A 285 -3.40 -20.13 -1.04
N LEU A 286 -3.51 -20.97 -0.02
CA LEU A 286 -4.44 -20.73 1.09
C LEU A 286 -3.74 -19.86 2.13
N THR A 287 -4.38 -18.78 2.56
CA THR A 287 -3.83 -17.81 3.51
C THR A 287 -4.84 -17.56 4.62
N TYR A 288 -4.40 -17.58 5.87
CA TYR A 288 -5.16 -17.15 7.03
C TYR A 288 -4.39 -16.04 7.73
N GLY A 289 -5.10 -14.99 8.15
CA GLY A 289 -4.46 -13.86 8.82
C GLY A 289 -5.15 -12.54 8.54
N TYR A 290 -4.51 -11.46 8.97
CA TYR A 290 -5.04 -10.11 8.87
C TYR A 290 -3.95 -9.11 8.48
N ASP A 291 -4.40 -7.98 7.93
CA ASP A 291 -3.61 -6.76 7.75
C ASP A 291 -4.44 -5.55 8.16
N ILE A 292 -3.99 -4.89 9.23
CA ILE A 292 -4.62 -3.67 9.72
C ILE A 292 -3.88 -2.41 9.26
N GLY A 293 -2.96 -2.52 8.29
CA GLY A 293 -2.18 -1.42 7.71
C GLY A 293 -0.94 -1.04 8.52
N ILE A 294 -1.02 -1.05 9.85
CA ILE A 294 0.13 -0.79 10.74
C ILE A 294 0.83 -2.09 11.17
N ALA A 295 0.13 -3.21 11.16
CA ALA A 295 0.66 -4.53 11.49
C ALA A 295 -0.11 -5.60 10.71
N SER A 296 0.54 -6.71 10.41
CA SER A 296 -0.08 -7.86 9.77
C SER A 296 0.49 -9.16 10.32
N LYS A 297 -0.30 -10.22 10.20
CA LYS A 297 0.09 -11.59 10.53
C LYS A 297 -0.52 -12.50 9.49
N TRP A 298 0.30 -13.34 8.87
CA TRP A 298 -0.11 -14.24 7.80
C TRP A 298 0.44 -15.64 8.04
N ASN A 299 -0.43 -16.63 7.90
CA ASN A 299 -0.07 -18.03 7.73
C ASN A 299 -0.51 -18.43 6.31
N SER A 300 0.40 -19.00 5.52
CA SER A 300 0.09 -19.38 4.13
C SER A 300 0.66 -20.74 3.79
N TYR A 301 -0.09 -21.50 2.99
CA TYR A 301 0.38 -22.75 2.42
C TYR A 301 0.12 -22.79 0.91
N ASN A 302 1.09 -23.31 0.16
CA ASN A 302 1.08 -23.30 -1.29
C ASN A 302 0.85 -24.70 -1.84
N TYR A 303 -0.28 -24.89 -2.51
CA TYR A 303 -0.56 -26.08 -3.30
C TYR A 303 -0.20 -25.85 -4.76
N LYS A 304 0.37 -26.88 -5.37
CA LYS A 304 0.81 -26.89 -6.76
C LYS A 304 0.14 -28.04 -7.47
N PHE A 305 -0.48 -27.76 -8.61
CA PHE A 305 -1.21 -28.73 -9.39
C PHE A 305 -0.72 -28.70 -10.83
N ASN A 306 -0.38 -29.89 -11.35
CA ASN A 306 -0.02 -30.05 -12.75
C ASN A 306 -1.29 -30.19 -13.59
N PRO A 307 -1.59 -29.25 -14.50
CA PRO A 307 -2.82 -29.33 -15.29
C PRO A 307 -2.91 -30.58 -16.17
N GLN A 308 -1.77 -31.19 -16.53
CA GLN A 308 -1.75 -32.42 -17.33
C GLN A 308 -2.24 -33.65 -16.54
N GLU A 309 -1.98 -33.70 -15.24
CA GLU A 309 -2.46 -34.78 -14.36
C GLU A 309 -3.97 -34.66 -14.09
N LEU A 310 -4.50 -33.43 -14.16
CA LEU A 310 -5.91 -33.13 -13.91
C LEU A 310 -6.82 -33.43 -15.12
N LYS A 311 -6.27 -33.40 -16.35
CA LYS A 311 -7.01 -33.78 -17.57
C LYS A 311 -7.38 -35.27 -17.64
N ILE A 312 -6.78 -36.11 -16.81
CA ILE A 312 -6.97 -37.57 -16.83
C ILE A 312 -8.18 -37.99 -15.95
N LEU A 313 -8.77 -37.04 -15.21
CA LEU A 313 -9.87 -37.28 -14.25
C LEU A 313 -11.25 -36.80 -14.74
N GLU A 314 -11.35 -36.28 -15.97
CA GLU A 314 -12.61 -36.05 -16.70
C GLU A 314 -12.98 -37.28 -17.53
#